data_AF-A0A4R8WDL2-F1
#
_entry.id   AF-A0A4R8WDL2-F1
#
_cell.length_a   1.000
_cell.length_b   1.000
_cell.length_c   1.000
_cell.angle_alpha   90.00
_cell.angle_beta   90.00
_cell.angle_gamma   90.00
#
_symmetry.space_group_name_H-M   'P 1'
#
loop_
_entity.id
_entity.type
_entity.pdbx_description
1 polymer ?
#
loop_
_entity_poly.entity_id
_entity_poly.type
_entity_poly.pdbx_seq_one_letter_code
_entity_poly.pdbx_strand_id
1 'polypeptide(L)'
;MVQHNTSRRRTPPAHLFDWVDHTLRPIASPPPPGAFDADDAVALTSCPVCGHAMREHTIVHAAHDSILNCPVAHPGAWDRDAFEPVNEFGMVTRRRPDRPQTQ
;
A
#
# COMPACT_ATOMS: atom_id res chain seq x y z
N MET A 1 -52.41 -22.22 -7.25
CA MET A 1 -51.45 -21.28 -6.62
C MET A 1 -50.16 -21.33 -7.40
N VAL A 2 -49.83 -20.28 -8.16
CA VAL A 2 -48.54 -20.16 -8.84
C VAL A 2 -48.03 -18.75 -8.56
N GLN A 3 -46.92 -18.64 -7.83
CA GLN A 3 -46.21 -17.37 -7.64
C GLN A 3 -44.96 -17.40 -8.53
N HIS A 4 -44.93 -16.51 -9.52
CA HIS A 4 -43.75 -16.30 -10.34
C HIS A 4 -42.84 -15.28 -9.66
N ASN A 5 -41.68 -15.73 -9.19
CA ASN A 5 -40.62 -14.89 -8.66
C ASN A 5 -39.95 -14.14 -9.82
N THR A 6 -40.17 -12.83 -9.92
CA THR A 6 -39.50 -11.98 -10.90
C THR A 6 -38.22 -11.41 -10.30
N SER A 7 -37.10 -11.99 -10.72
CA SER A 7 -35.75 -11.50 -10.46
C SER A 7 -35.61 -10.05 -10.94
N ARG A 8 -35.33 -9.12 -10.01
CA ARG A 8 -34.97 -7.73 -10.31
C ARG A 8 -33.56 -7.71 -10.91
N ARG A 9 -33.46 -7.54 -12.23
CA ARG A 9 -32.18 -7.26 -12.91
C ARG A 9 -31.63 -5.92 -12.39
N ARG A 10 -30.42 -5.93 -11.83
CA ARG A 10 -29.68 -4.69 -11.52
C ARG A 10 -29.12 -4.14 -12.84
N THR A 11 -29.70 -3.06 -13.32
CA THR A 11 -29.13 -2.24 -14.40
C THR A 11 -27.88 -1.54 -13.85
N PRO A 12 -26.71 -1.61 -14.51
CA PRO A 12 -25.58 -0.78 -14.13
C PRO A 12 -25.96 0.70 -14.32
N PRO A 13 -25.64 1.61 -13.39
CA PRO A 13 -26.01 3.01 -13.54
C PRO A 13 -25.29 3.56 -14.78
N ALA A 14 -26.03 4.26 -15.65
CA ALA A 14 -25.54 4.91 -16.88
C ALA A 14 -24.54 6.06 -16.63
N HIS A 15 -24.00 6.13 -15.42
CA HIS A 15 -23.33 7.28 -14.81
C HIS A 15 -22.17 6.81 -13.92
N LEU A 16 -21.54 5.67 -14.22
CA LEU A 16 -20.41 5.18 -13.42
C LEU A 16 -19.28 6.23 -13.35
N PHE A 17 -18.93 6.85 -14.48
CA PHE A 17 -17.93 7.91 -14.50
C PHE A 17 -18.38 9.17 -13.76
N ASP A 18 -19.66 9.54 -13.83
CA ASP A 18 -20.20 10.65 -13.03
C ASP A 18 -20.19 10.34 -11.52
N TRP A 19 -20.46 9.08 -11.15
CA TRP A 19 -20.35 8.61 -9.77
C TRP A 19 -18.90 8.63 -9.28
N VAL A 20 -17.95 8.18 -10.12
CA VAL A 20 -16.51 8.24 -9.82
C VAL A 20 -16.07 9.69 -9.64
N ASP A 21 -16.40 10.58 -10.57
CA ASP A 21 -16.05 12.01 -10.49
C ASP A 21 -16.64 12.65 -9.23
N HIS A 22 -17.92 12.39 -8.94
CA HIS A 22 -18.57 12.89 -7.73
C HIS A 22 -17.92 12.33 -6.44
N THR A 23 -17.47 11.08 -6.46
CA THR A 23 -16.83 10.43 -5.30
C THR A 23 -15.41 10.95 -5.07
N LEU A 24 -14.68 11.31 -6.13
CA LEU A 24 -13.28 11.76 -6.04
C LEU A 24 -13.12 13.27 -5.84
N ARG A 25 -14.09 14.09 -6.29
CA ARG A 25 -14.10 15.55 -6.11
C ARG A 25 -13.82 16.03 -4.67
N PRO A 26 -14.37 15.42 -3.60
CA PRO A 26 -14.10 15.86 -2.24
C PRO A 26 -12.63 15.73 -1.83
N ILE A 27 -11.92 14.73 -2.37
CA ILE A 27 -10.52 14.40 -2.05
C ILE A 27 -9.54 15.26 -2.86
N ALA A 28 -9.98 15.77 -4.02
CA ALA A 28 -9.17 16.58 -4.92
C ALA A 28 -9.03 18.06 -4.48
N SER A 29 -9.53 18.43 -3.30
CA SER A 29 -9.30 19.77 -2.75
C SER A 29 -7.80 19.96 -2.51
N PRO A 30 -7.19 21.10 -2.91
CA PRO A 30 -5.84 21.42 -2.52
C PRO A 30 -5.74 21.33 -0.99
N PRO A 31 -4.69 20.68 -0.45
CA PRO A 31 -4.49 20.65 0.99
C PRO A 31 -4.46 22.09 1.52
N PRO A 32 -4.98 22.36 2.74
CA PRO A 32 -4.88 23.69 3.34
C PRO A 32 -3.43 24.18 3.26
N PRO A 33 -3.16 25.42 2.84
CA PRO A 33 -1.83 26.00 2.91
C PRO A 33 -1.51 26.28 4.38
N GLY A 34 -1.09 25.24 5.09
CA GLY A 34 -0.77 25.28 6.51
C GLY A 34 0.36 24.31 6.79
N ALA A 35 1.52 24.86 7.15
CA ALA A 35 2.64 24.21 7.81
C ALA A 35 2.90 22.75 7.40
N PHE A 36 3.19 22.53 6.11
CA PHE A 36 4.11 21.44 5.79
C PHE A 36 5.48 21.90 6.27
N ASP A 37 5.73 21.74 7.57
CA ASP A 37 7.08 21.85 8.10
C ASP A 37 7.84 20.66 7.50
N ALA A 38 8.53 20.91 6.39
CA ALA A 38 9.31 19.88 5.69
C ALA A 38 10.35 19.26 6.64
N ASP A 39 10.72 19.99 7.69
CA ASP A 39 11.60 19.54 8.76
C ASP A 39 10.97 18.45 9.64
N ASP A 40 9.66 18.50 9.90
CA ASP A 40 8.94 17.43 10.64
C ASP A 40 8.67 16.20 9.76
N ALA A 41 8.59 16.37 8.44
CA ALA A 41 8.34 15.28 7.50
C ALA A 41 9.56 14.34 7.30
N VAL A 42 10.78 14.76 7.70
CA VAL A 42 12.03 14.03 7.40
C VAL A 42 12.84 13.66 8.66
N ALA A 43 12.41 14.07 9.86
CA ALA A 43 13.12 13.77 11.11
C ALA A 43 12.88 12.34 11.64
N LEU A 44 12.97 11.33 10.79
CA LEU A 44 13.09 9.94 11.25
C LEU A 44 14.38 9.84 12.09
N THR A 45 14.24 9.61 13.39
CA THR A 45 15.40 9.37 14.26
C THR A 45 16.00 7.98 14.03
N SER A 46 15.14 7.02 13.66
CA SER A 46 15.48 5.63 13.36
C SER A 46 15.05 5.24 11.95
N CYS A 47 15.89 4.45 11.27
CA CYS A 47 15.59 3.88 9.97
C CYS A 47 14.47 2.82 10.08
N PRO A 48 13.41 2.89 9.26
CA PRO A 48 12.29 1.95 9.31
C PRO A 48 12.64 0.55 8.77
N VAL A 49 13.77 0.41 8.06
CA VAL A 49 14.20 -0.86 7.46
C VAL A 49 15.06 -1.65 8.44
N CYS A 50 16.10 -1.02 9.01
CA CYS A 50 17.07 -1.71 9.88
C CYS A 50 16.96 -1.34 11.37
N GLY A 51 16.18 -0.32 11.73
CA GLY A 51 16.03 0.16 13.11
C GLY A 51 17.19 1.01 13.65
N HIS A 52 18.32 1.11 12.94
CA HIS A 52 19.46 1.92 13.33
C HIS A 52 19.19 3.42 13.22
N ALA A 53 19.97 4.24 13.91
CA ALA A 53 19.82 5.70 13.85
C ALA A 53 20.06 6.22 12.41
N MET A 54 19.23 7.17 11.95
CA MET A 54 19.37 7.72 10.59
C MET A 54 20.72 8.39 10.32
N ARG A 55 21.41 8.88 11.38
CA ARG A 55 22.78 9.41 11.29
C ARG A 55 23.84 8.40 10.84
N GLU A 56 23.57 7.11 10.99
CA GLU A 56 24.48 6.03 10.57
C GLU A 56 24.32 5.72 9.08
N HIS A 57 23.35 6.34 8.41
CA HIS A 57 23.06 6.16 6.98
C HIS A 57 23.79 7.22 6.15
N THR A 58 24.16 6.85 4.92
CA THR A 58 24.82 7.76 3.98
C THR A 58 23.85 8.17 2.88
N ILE A 59 23.59 9.48 2.76
CA ILE A 59 22.73 10.04 1.72
C ILE A 59 23.60 10.58 0.58
N VAL A 60 23.46 10.00 -0.60
CA VAL A 60 24.16 10.45 -1.81
C VAL A 60 23.18 11.27 -2.64
N HIS A 61 23.48 12.55 -2.82
CA HIS A 61 22.68 13.48 -3.62
C HIS A 61 23.28 13.58 -5.02
N ALA A 62 22.53 13.13 -6.02
CA ALA A 62 22.84 13.29 -7.44
C ALA A 62 22.01 14.43 -8.04
N ALA A 63 22.28 14.79 -9.30
CA ALA A 63 21.63 15.92 -9.98
C ALA A 63 20.10 15.84 -10.03
N HIS A 64 19.54 14.62 -9.98
CA HIS A 64 18.09 14.38 -10.07
C HIS A 64 17.53 13.48 -8.98
N ASP A 65 18.38 12.74 -8.25
CA ASP A 65 17.95 11.73 -7.29
C ASP A 65 18.73 11.85 -5.98
N SER A 66 18.12 11.43 -4.86
CA SER A 66 18.79 11.28 -3.58
C SER A 66 18.67 9.83 -3.13
N ILE A 67 19.80 9.15 -2.98
CA ILE A 67 19.86 7.73 -2.62
C ILE A 67 20.28 7.61 -1.14
N LEU A 68 19.42 6.97 -0.34
CA LEU A 68 19.69 6.62 1.04
C LEU A 68 20.35 5.23 1.13
N ASN A 69 21.57 5.15 1.66
CA ASN A 69 22.27 3.88 1.86
C ASN A 69 22.20 3.42 3.32
N CYS A 70 21.63 2.24 3.55
CA CYS A 70 21.59 1.59 4.86
C CYS A 70 22.93 0.93 5.19
N PRO A 71 23.48 1.10 6.41
CA PRO A 71 24.76 0.50 6.80
C PRO A 71 24.67 -1.01 7.06
N VAL A 72 23.47 -1.54 7.26
CA VAL A 72 23.26 -2.97 7.51
C VAL A 72 23.14 -3.71 6.17
N ALA A 73 23.93 -4.78 6.01
CA ALA A 73 23.78 -5.68 4.88
C ALA A 73 22.42 -6.38 4.94
N HIS A 74 21.51 -6.00 4.03
CA HIS A 74 20.22 -6.66 3.94
C HIS A 74 20.37 -8.01 3.23
N PRO A 75 19.79 -9.10 3.76
CA PRO A 75 19.79 -10.40 3.11
C PRO A 75 18.86 -10.38 1.90
N GLY A 76 19.34 -9.85 0.77
CA GLY A 76 18.92 -10.15 -0.62
C GLY A 76 17.46 -9.93 -1.05
N ALA A 77 16.50 -9.72 -0.14
CA ALA A 77 15.09 -9.58 -0.46
C ALA A 77 14.51 -8.38 0.29
N TRP A 78 14.29 -7.32 -0.47
CA TRP A 78 13.51 -6.17 -0.02
C TRP A 78 12.01 -6.48 -0.01
N ASP A 79 11.58 -7.47 -0.79
CA ASP A 79 10.23 -7.99 -0.72
C ASP A 79 10.19 -9.11 0.33
N ARG A 80 9.33 -8.93 1.34
CA ARG A 80 9.11 -9.90 2.42
C ARG A 80 8.78 -11.28 1.87
N ASP A 81 8.17 -11.31 0.69
CA ASP A 81 7.71 -12.53 0.05
C ASP A 81 8.50 -12.86 -1.24
N ALA A 82 9.68 -12.23 -1.46
CA ALA A 82 10.50 -12.36 -2.68
C ALA A 82 10.86 -13.81 -3.07
N PHE A 83 10.95 -14.68 -2.06
CA PHE A 83 11.32 -16.09 -2.23
C PHE A 83 10.16 -17.04 -1.89
N GLU A 84 8.97 -16.51 -1.58
CA GLU A 84 7.81 -17.34 -1.29
C GLU A 84 7.24 -17.91 -2.61
N PRO A 85 6.86 -19.20 -2.66
CA PRO A 85 6.26 -19.79 -3.86
C PRO A 85 4.97 -19.06 -4.27
N VAL A 86 4.89 -18.65 -5.53
CA VAL A 86 3.73 -17.95 -6.09
C VAL A 86 2.86 -18.88 -6.94
N ASN A 87 1.58 -18.53 -7.07
CA ASN A 87 0.67 -19.19 -8.01
C ASN A 87 0.81 -18.63 -9.44
N GLU A 88 0.00 -19.14 -10.37
CA GLU A 88 -0.03 -18.69 -11.78
C GLU A 88 -0.38 -17.20 -11.98
N PHE A 89 -0.94 -16.56 -10.96
CA PHE A 89 -1.29 -15.14 -10.95
C PHE A 89 -0.21 -14.27 -10.25
N GLY A 90 0.92 -14.84 -9.84
CA GLY A 90 2.00 -14.13 -9.16
C GLY A 90 1.71 -13.78 -7.69
N MET A 91 0.67 -14.39 -7.08
CA MET A 91 0.37 -14.21 -5.66
C MET A 91 1.01 -15.30 -4.82
N VAL A 92 1.53 -14.91 -3.66
CA VAL A 92 2.14 -15.79 -2.65
C VAL A 92 1.15 -16.86 -2.18
N THR A 93 1.58 -18.12 -2.22
CA THR A 93 0.79 -19.27 -1.76
C THR A 93 0.92 -19.48 -0.25
N ARG A 94 0.22 -18.67 0.56
CA ARG A 94 0.16 -18.89 2.02
C ARG A 94 -0.69 -20.14 2.31
N ARG A 95 -0.08 -21.22 2.82
CA ARG A 95 -0.86 -22.30 3.47
C ARG A 95 -1.55 -21.68 4.68
N ARG A 96 -2.89 -21.62 4.65
CA ARG A 96 -3.70 -21.19 5.78
C ARG A 96 -3.32 -22.06 6.99
N PRO A 97 -2.93 -21.49 8.14
CA PRO A 97 -2.72 -22.29 9.34
C PRO A 97 -4.03 -23.00 9.67
N ASP A 98 -3.92 -24.30 9.90
CA ASP A 98 -5.03 -25.16 10.24
C ASP A 98 -5.71 -24.60 11.49
N ARG A 99 -7.00 -24.26 11.38
CA ARG A 99 -7.78 -23.80 12.52
C ARG A 99 -7.96 -25.03 13.41
N PRO A 100 -7.45 -25.06 14.66
CA PRO A 100 -7.70 -26.20 15.52
C PRO A 100 -9.22 -26.35 15.68
N GLN A 101 -9.71 -27.51 15.26
CA GLN A 101 -11.11 -27.89 15.42
C GLN A 101 -11.33 -28.11 16.92
N THR A 102 -11.88 -27.09 17.59
CA THR A 102 -12.39 -27.25 18.94
C THR A 102 -13.62 -28.16 18.86
N GLN A 103 -13.50 -29.29 19.57
CA GLN A 103 -14.50 -30.33 19.75
C GLN A 103 -15.68 -29.82 20.59
#